data_AF-A0A8S3FHP9-F1
#
_entry.id   AF-A0A8S3FHP9-F1
#
_cell.length_a   1.000
_cell.length_b   1.000
_cell.length_c   1.000
_cell.angle_alpha   90.00
_cell.angle_beta   90.00
_cell.angle_gamma   90.00
#
_symmetry.space_group_name_H-M   'P 1'
#
loop_
_entity.id
_entity.type
_entity.pdbx_description
1 polymer ?
#
loop_
_entity_poly.entity_id
_entity_poly.type
_entity_poly.pdbx_seq_one_letter_code
_entity_poly.pdbx_strand_id
1 'polypeptide(L)'
;MKKFPETLLGNEDKRRAFYDDKSNLYRFNRHPSVFESILYYYLNPGVLIRPPHVEPEIFYEELRFWNLNENLIEAFIEEDMTPLDDIRILPVEKWRRIIWKTLAYPESFHFPYDKLVIGTYMLITLVSCVPFMNEIIPIVTELNKLRNVLGIKQIDFPLYIRSFYIIEIISITIVSIELNLRIISAPKLPLILYDIFNFLDL
;
A
#
# COMPACT_ATOMS: atom_id res chain seq x y z
N MET A 1 32.58 -0.52 24.11
CA MET A 1 31.36 -0.63 24.96
C MET A 1 31.21 0.52 25.96
N LYS A 2 32.19 0.84 26.82
CA LYS A 2 32.12 2.00 27.75
C LYS A 2 31.97 3.38 27.08
N LYS A 3 32.19 3.47 25.75
CA LYS A 3 32.00 4.69 24.94
C LYS A 3 30.53 5.13 24.85
N PHE A 4 29.57 4.24 25.08
CA PHE A 4 28.13 4.54 25.01
C PHE A 4 27.42 4.05 26.26
N PRO A 5 27.48 4.78 27.39
CA PRO A 5 26.96 4.30 28.68
C PRO A 5 25.43 4.16 28.71
N GLU A 6 24.72 4.79 27.78
CA GLU A 6 23.25 4.76 27.72
C GLU A 6 22.68 3.46 27.14
N THR A 7 23.49 2.73 26.37
CA THR A 7 23.07 1.53 25.67
C THR A 7 23.09 0.30 26.57
N LEU A 8 22.38 -0.76 26.19
CA LEU A 8 22.28 -1.98 27.00
C LEU A 8 23.66 -2.59 27.27
N LEU A 9 24.53 -2.69 26.25
CA LEU A 9 25.87 -3.26 26.41
C LEU A 9 26.86 -2.30 27.08
N GLY A 10 26.64 -1.00 26.99
CA GLY A 10 27.51 0.00 27.61
C GLY A 10 27.25 0.17 29.10
N ASN A 11 25.99 0.03 29.52
CA ASN A 11 25.57 0.17 30.91
C ASN A 11 25.82 -1.11 31.72
N GLU A 12 26.58 -1.00 32.80
CA GLU A 12 26.93 -2.14 33.67
C GLU A 12 25.73 -2.76 34.37
N ASP A 13 24.78 -1.94 34.83
CA ASP A 13 23.60 -2.41 35.54
C ASP A 13 22.61 -3.08 34.59
N LYS A 14 22.43 -2.53 33.37
CA LYS A 14 21.55 -3.14 32.35
C LYS A 14 22.09 -4.48 31.85
N ARG A 15 23.40 -4.59 31.57
CA ARG A 15 23.98 -5.85 31.07
C ARG A 15 24.12 -6.93 32.13
N ARG A 16 24.23 -6.57 33.43
CA ARG A 16 24.38 -7.53 34.53
C ARG A 16 23.22 -8.53 34.57
N ALA A 17 22.00 -8.12 34.20
CA ALA A 17 20.84 -9.00 34.13
C ALA A 17 20.98 -10.15 33.12
N PHE A 18 21.91 -10.05 32.17
CA PHE A 18 22.17 -11.04 31.13
C PHE A 18 23.47 -11.83 31.36
N TYR A 19 24.13 -11.63 32.50
CA TYR A 19 25.35 -12.34 32.86
C TYR A 19 25.03 -13.72 33.43
N ASP A 20 25.65 -14.75 32.88
CA ASP A 20 25.57 -16.11 33.40
C ASP A 20 26.83 -16.45 34.21
N ASP A 21 26.71 -16.45 35.53
CA ASP A 21 27.78 -16.76 36.48
C ASP A 21 28.41 -18.14 36.25
N LYS A 22 27.68 -19.09 35.65
CA LYS A 22 28.19 -20.45 35.40
C LYS A 22 29.13 -20.51 34.21
N SER A 23 28.88 -19.68 33.19
CA SER A 23 29.68 -19.67 31.96
C SER A 23 30.60 -18.47 31.83
N ASN A 24 30.54 -17.52 32.78
CA ASN A 24 31.27 -16.25 32.75
C ASN A 24 31.03 -15.44 31.45
N LEU A 25 29.85 -15.59 30.84
CA LEU A 25 29.48 -15.00 29.56
C LEU A 25 28.14 -14.28 29.66
N TYR A 26 27.98 -13.22 28.86
CA TYR A 26 26.67 -12.59 28.66
C TYR A 26 25.88 -13.36 27.62
N ARG A 27 24.63 -13.73 27.93
CA ARG A 27 23.76 -14.48 27.03
C ARG A 27 22.56 -13.64 26.60
N PHE A 28 22.41 -13.50 25.29
CA PHE A 28 21.28 -12.83 24.66
C PHE A 28 20.60 -13.81 23.71
N ASN A 29 19.32 -14.09 23.94
CA ASN A 29 18.50 -14.92 23.04
C ASN A 29 17.82 -14.02 22.00
N ARG A 30 18.61 -13.44 21.09
CA ARG A 30 18.19 -12.43 20.10
C ARG A 30 18.71 -12.77 18.70
N HIS A 31 18.29 -12.01 17.70
CA HIS A 31 18.59 -12.28 16.30
C HIS A 31 20.11 -12.23 16.00
N PRO A 32 20.79 -13.35 15.65
CA PRO A 32 22.25 -13.41 15.55
C PRO A 32 22.83 -12.43 14.53
N SER A 33 22.21 -12.34 13.35
CA SER A 33 22.64 -11.47 12.26
C SER A 33 22.53 -9.98 12.59
N VAL A 34 21.57 -9.61 13.45
CA VAL A 34 21.40 -8.20 13.85
C VAL A 34 22.45 -7.84 14.89
N PHE A 35 22.75 -8.77 15.79
CA PHE A 35 23.78 -8.56 16.80
C PHE A 35 25.15 -8.24 16.18
N GLU A 36 25.48 -8.80 15.02
CA GLU A 36 26.70 -8.45 14.27
C GLU A 36 26.72 -6.96 13.88
N SER A 37 25.62 -6.43 13.35
CA SER A 37 25.47 -5.00 13.06
C SER A 37 25.57 -4.13 14.31
N ILE A 38 24.97 -4.58 15.41
CA ILE A 38 25.04 -3.89 16.71
C ILE A 38 26.49 -3.83 17.19
N LEU A 39 27.23 -4.95 17.14
CA LEU A 39 28.65 -5.00 17.50
C LEU A 39 29.48 -4.10 16.60
N TYR A 40 29.21 -4.09 15.29
CA TYR A 40 29.89 -3.24 14.33
C TYR A 40 29.74 -1.76 14.69
N TYR A 41 28.54 -1.33 15.09
CA TYR A 41 28.30 0.03 15.57
C TYR A 41 29.17 0.41 16.80
N TYR A 42 29.41 -0.52 17.73
CA TYR A 42 30.30 -0.25 18.87
C TYR A 42 31.78 -0.13 18.48
N LEU A 43 32.19 -0.79 17.39
CA LEU A 43 33.55 -0.73 16.86
C LEU A 43 33.74 0.54 16.01
N ASN A 44 32.74 0.88 15.21
CA ASN A 44 32.70 2.01 14.28
C ASN A 44 31.55 2.94 14.66
N PRO A 45 31.76 3.86 15.62
CA PRO A 45 30.71 4.74 16.10
C PRO A 45 30.19 5.62 14.96
N GLY A 46 28.87 5.61 14.76
CA GLY A 46 28.19 6.39 13.72
C GLY A 46 27.88 5.60 12.44
N VAL A 47 28.31 4.35 12.33
CA VAL A 47 27.94 3.48 11.20
C VAL A 47 27.03 2.36 11.70
N LEU A 48 25.77 2.39 11.27
CA LEU A 48 24.80 1.33 11.51
C LEU A 48 24.37 0.76 10.16
N ILE A 49 24.59 -0.54 9.95
CA ILE A 49 24.26 -1.21 8.68
C ILE A 49 23.26 -2.31 8.98
N ARG A 50 22.09 -2.25 8.36
CA ARG A 50 21.10 -3.32 8.44
C ARG A 50 21.54 -4.50 7.56
N PRO A 51 21.50 -5.75 8.05
CA PRO A 51 21.74 -6.90 7.20
C PRO A 51 20.65 -7.03 6.12
N PRO A 52 21.00 -7.33 4.86
CA PRO A 52 20.04 -7.30 3.74
C PRO A 52 18.93 -8.34 3.87
N HIS A 53 19.19 -9.44 4.58
CA HIS A 53 18.23 -10.52 4.84
C HIS A 53 17.34 -10.29 6.07
N VAL A 54 17.49 -9.17 6.77
CA VAL A 54 16.67 -8.82 7.94
C VAL A 54 15.69 -7.72 7.56
N GLU A 55 14.41 -7.97 7.85
CA GLU A 55 13.33 -6.99 7.63
C GLU A 55 13.54 -5.72 8.49
N PRO A 56 13.22 -4.52 7.96
CA PRO A 56 13.39 -3.25 8.68
C PRO A 56 12.69 -3.23 10.05
N GLU A 57 11.49 -3.82 10.15
CA GLU A 57 10.73 -3.90 11.41
C GLU A 57 11.45 -4.74 12.47
N ILE A 58 12.00 -5.90 12.07
CA ILE A 58 12.76 -6.78 12.99
C ILE A 58 14.03 -6.06 13.44
N PHE A 59 14.71 -5.39 12.51
CA PHE A 59 15.91 -4.62 12.85
C PHE A 59 15.59 -3.47 13.81
N TYR A 60 14.50 -2.75 13.60
CA TYR A 60 14.03 -1.68 14.49
C TYR A 60 13.74 -2.15 15.92
N GLU A 61 13.03 -3.28 16.06
CA GLU A 61 12.78 -3.87 17.37
C GLU A 61 14.07 -4.23 18.11
N GLU A 62 15.07 -4.73 17.38
CA GLU A 62 16.40 -4.98 17.92
C GLU A 62 17.10 -3.67 18.32
N LEU A 63 17.10 -2.62 17.49
CA LEU A 63 17.71 -1.33 17.85
C LEU A 63 17.14 -0.77 19.17
N ARG A 64 15.81 -0.88 19.34
CA ARG A 64 15.12 -0.52 20.60
C ARG A 64 15.55 -1.42 21.76
N PHE A 65 15.63 -2.73 21.56
CA PHE A 65 16.06 -3.67 22.60
C PHE A 65 17.49 -3.36 23.10
N TRP A 66 18.42 -3.07 22.19
CA TRP A 66 19.80 -2.72 22.52
C TRP A 66 19.94 -1.31 23.10
N ASN A 67 18.84 -0.56 23.16
CA ASN A 67 18.75 0.80 23.69
C ASN A 67 19.78 1.73 23.04
N LEU A 68 19.91 1.63 21.71
CA LEU A 68 20.76 2.53 20.94
C LEU A 68 20.19 3.96 20.99
N ASN A 69 21.03 4.95 20.68
CA ASN A 69 20.65 6.37 20.79
C ASN A 69 19.41 6.65 19.93
N GLU A 70 18.41 7.32 20.49
CA GLU A 70 17.17 7.68 19.79
C GLU A 70 17.46 8.47 18.51
N ASN A 71 18.44 9.39 18.51
CA ASN A 71 18.80 10.13 17.29
C ASN A 71 19.28 9.22 16.15
N LEU A 72 19.89 8.08 16.48
CA LEU A 72 20.38 7.11 15.50
C LEU A 72 19.25 6.17 15.05
N ILE A 73 18.31 5.89 15.95
CA ILE A 73 17.07 5.18 15.61
C ILE A 73 16.21 6.06 14.70
N GLU A 74 16.12 7.37 14.97
CA GLU A 74 15.45 8.37 14.14
C GLU A 74 16.12 8.48 12.77
N ALA A 75 17.45 8.56 12.69
CA ALA A 75 18.16 8.55 11.41
C ALA A 75 17.94 7.24 10.62
N PHE A 76 17.96 6.08 11.30
CA PHE A 76 17.59 4.80 10.68
C PHE A 76 16.13 4.78 10.23
N ILE A 77 15.23 5.39 11.00
CA ILE A 77 13.84 5.55 10.57
C ILE A 77 13.82 6.42 9.31
N GLU A 78 14.47 7.58 9.29
CA GLU A 78 14.50 8.47 8.12
C GLU A 78 15.10 7.82 6.87
N GLU A 79 16.14 7.00 7.01
CA GLU A 79 16.86 6.38 5.89
C GLU A 79 16.23 5.05 5.43
N ASP A 80 15.82 4.22 6.39
CA ASP A 80 15.47 2.80 6.19
C ASP A 80 14.02 2.46 6.62
N MET A 81 13.33 3.31 7.41
CA MET A 81 11.91 3.09 7.82
C MET A 81 10.89 4.18 7.45
N THR A 82 11.24 5.31 6.82
CA THR A 82 10.28 6.35 6.43
C THR A 82 10.57 6.99 5.07
N PRO A 83 9.63 6.90 4.11
CA PRO A 83 8.54 5.92 4.14
C PRO A 83 8.28 5.20 2.81
N LEU A 84 7.69 4.01 2.92
CA LEU A 84 6.52 3.69 2.10
C LEU A 84 5.61 4.93 2.13
N ASP A 85 5.69 5.78 1.11
CA ASP A 85 5.13 7.13 0.97
C ASP A 85 3.62 7.30 1.14
N ASP A 86 2.93 6.37 1.81
CA ASP A 86 1.48 6.41 2.00
C ASP A 86 1.08 6.02 3.44
N ILE A 87 1.76 6.57 4.46
CA ILE A 87 1.03 6.98 5.69
C ILE A 87 0.16 8.21 5.36
N ARG A 88 -0.63 8.08 4.28
CA ARG A 88 -1.94 8.67 4.11
C ARG A 88 -2.82 8.10 5.19
N ILE A 89 -2.64 8.63 6.41
CA ILE A 89 -3.51 8.47 7.59
C ILE A 89 -4.18 7.08 7.61
N LEU A 90 -3.49 5.99 7.95
CA LEU A 90 -4.18 4.69 7.95
C LEU A 90 -5.43 4.77 8.85
N PRO A 91 -6.60 4.30 8.38
CA PRO A 91 -7.82 4.30 9.19
C PRO A 91 -7.55 3.68 10.56
N VAL A 92 -8.17 4.26 11.59
CA VAL A 92 -8.01 3.80 12.99
C VAL A 92 -8.58 2.38 13.13
N GLU A 93 -9.63 2.07 12.36
CA GLU A 93 -10.31 0.78 12.41
C GLU A 93 -9.56 -0.31 11.63
N LYS A 94 -9.34 -1.46 12.29
CA LYS A 94 -8.59 -2.61 11.74
C LYS A 94 -9.13 -3.12 10.39
N TRP A 95 -10.45 -3.19 10.22
CA TRP A 95 -11.07 -3.70 8.99
C TRP A 95 -10.93 -2.73 7.81
N ARG A 96 -11.04 -1.41 8.06
CA ARG A 96 -10.82 -0.37 7.04
C ARG A 96 -9.37 -0.35 6.58
N ARG A 97 -8.43 -0.57 7.50
CA ARG A 97 -7.00 -0.69 7.20
C ARG A 97 -6.69 -1.89 6.32
N ILE A 98 -7.34 -3.04 6.54
CA ILE A 98 -7.14 -4.23 5.68
C ILE A 98 -7.60 -3.92 4.25
N ILE A 99 -8.82 -3.39 4.10
CA ILE A 99 -9.38 -3.04 2.78
C ILE A 99 -8.53 -1.96 2.09
N TRP A 100 -8.14 -0.91 2.82
CA TRP A 100 -7.28 0.16 2.30
C TRP A 100 -5.93 -0.38 1.85
N LYS A 101 -5.29 -1.24 2.65
CA LYS A 101 -4.00 -1.85 2.30
C LYS A 101 -4.11 -2.72 1.06
N THR A 102 -5.14 -3.57 0.96
CA THR A 102 -5.35 -4.45 -0.18
C THR A 102 -5.61 -3.67 -1.47
N LEU A 103 -6.30 -2.53 -1.41
CA LEU A 103 -6.61 -1.71 -2.59
C LEU A 103 -5.49 -0.73 -2.96
N ALA A 104 -4.83 -0.11 -1.98
CA ALA A 104 -3.77 0.88 -2.22
C ALA A 104 -2.40 0.24 -2.48
N TYR A 105 -2.14 -0.94 -1.90
CA TYR A 105 -0.85 -1.64 -2.01
C TYR A 105 -1.04 -3.12 -2.38
N PRO A 106 -1.32 -3.39 -3.66
CA PRO A 106 -1.36 -4.76 -4.15
C PRO A 106 0.00 -5.48 -4.02
N GLU A 107 1.11 -4.73 -3.88
CA GLU A 107 2.50 -5.19 -3.70
C GLU A 107 2.75 -6.12 -2.49
N SER A 108 1.82 -6.18 -1.51
CA SER A 108 1.91 -7.16 -0.40
C SER A 108 1.79 -8.62 -0.85
N PHE A 109 1.26 -8.85 -2.07
CA PHE A 109 1.40 -10.09 -2.80
C PHE A 109 2.52 -9.92 -3.83
N HIS A 110 3.49 -10.83 -3.85
CA HIS A 110 4.73 -10.79 -4.66
C HIS A 110 4.53 -10.79 -6.21
N PHE A 111 3.75 -9.87 -6.78
CA PHE A 111 3.57 -9.73 -8.22
C PHE A 111 3.78 -8.28 -8.68
N PRO A 112 4.77 -8.00 -9.55
CA PRO A 112 5.16 -6.62 -9.93
C PRO A 112 4.30 -6.01 -11.05
N TYR A 113 3.06 -6.47 -11.28
CA TYR A 113 2.27 -6.15 -12.49
C TYR A 113 1.05 -5.24 -12.25
N ASP A 114 0.78 -4.81 -11.01
CA ASP A 114 -0.60 -4.48 -10.63
C ASP A 114 -1.03 -3.03 -10.90
N LYS A 115 -0.15 -2.03 -10.74
CA LYS A 115 -0.51 -0.61 -10.96
C LYS A 115 -0.75 -0.28 -12.44
N LEU A 116 0.06 -0.85 -13.33
CA LEU A 116 -0.08 -0.70 -14.78
C LEU A 116 -1.32 -1.42 -15.32
N VAL A 117 -1.63 -2.63 -14.82
CA VAL A 117 -2.78 -3.40 -15.27
C VAL A 117 -4.10 -2.73 -14.87
N ILE A 118 -4.19 -2.21 -13.65
CA ILE A 118 -5.39 -1.52 -13.17
C ILE A 118 -5.60 -0.20 -13.92
N GLY A 119 -4.54 0.60 -14.14
CA GLY A 119 -4.61 1.84 -14.93
C GLY A 119 -4.97 1.60 -16.39
N THR A 120 -4.36 0.61 -17.02
CA THR A 120 -4.72 0.25 -18.40
C THR A 120 -6.15 -0.24 -18.50
N TYR A 121 -6.65 -1.03 -17.54
CA TYR A 121 -8.04 -1.51 -17.55
C TYR A 121 -9.07 -0.38 -17.40
N MET A 122 -8.83 0.59 -16.52
CA MET A 122 -9.70 1.76 -16.39
C MET A 122 -9.69 2.65 -17.64
N LEU A 123 -8.51 2.85 -18.23
CA LEU A 123 -8.37 3.67 -19.44
C LEU A 123 -9.03 3.00 -20.65
N ILE A 124 -8.90 1.68 -20.78
CA ILE A 124 -9.59 0.88 -21.80
C ILE A 124 -11.12 1.02 -21.65
N THR A 125 -11.64 0.98 -20.42
CA THR A 125 -13.07 1.14 -20.14
C THR A 125 -13.57 2.55 -20.47
N LEU A 126 -12.83 3.59 -20.09
CA LEU A 126 -13.18 4.98 -20.41
C LEU A 126 -13.18 5.26 -21.92
N VAL A 127 -12.19 4.71 -22.63
CA VAL A 127 -12.09 4.84 -24.08
C VAL A 127 -13.19 4.03 -24.79
N SER A 128 -13.65 2.90 -24.23
CA SER A 128 -14.77 2.13 -24.80
C SER A 128 -16.13 2.83 -24.67
N CYS A 129 -16.29 3.74 -23.71
CA CYS A 129 -17.50 4.55 -23.56
C CYS A 129 -17.76 5.48 -24.75
N VAL A 130 -16.70 6.03 -25.37
CA VAL A 130 -16.84 7.10 -26.37
C VAL A 130 -17.47 6.61 -27.69
N PRO A 131 -17.01 5.49 -28.30
CA PRO A 131 -17.68 4.91 -29.47
C PRO A 131 -19.10 4.47 -29.16
N PHE A 132 -19.35 3.89 -27.98
CA PHE A 132 -20.68 3.47 -27.55
C PHE A 132 -21.66 4.64 -27.47
N MET A 133 -21.24 5.76 -26.88
CA MET A 133 -22.04 6.99 -26.82
C MET A 133 -22.37 7.52 -28.22
N ASN A 134 -21.40 7.50 -29.13
CA ASN A 134 -21.60 7.97 -30.51
C ASN A 134 -22.56 7.09 -31.32
N GLU A 135 -22.63 5.78 -31.06
CA GLU A 135 -23.56 4.87 -31.75
C GLU A 135 -24.95 4.84 -31.10
N ILE A 136 -25.06 4.96 -29.77
CA ILE A 136 -26.33 4.87 -29.05
C ILE A 136 -27.21 6.10 -29.28
N ILE A 137 -26.64 7.30 -29.32
CA ILE A 137 -27.40 8.55 -29.51
C ILE A 137 -28.24 8.54 -30.80
N PRO A 138 -27.66 8.29 -32.00
CA PRO A 138 -28.45 8.29 -33.23
C PRO A 138 -29.51 7.19 -33.22
N ILE A 139 -29.17 5.99 -32.74
CA ILE A 139 -30.11 4.86 -32.66
C ILE A 139 -31.30 5.22 -31.77
N VAL A 140 -31.06 5.75 -30.56
CA VAL A 140 -32.13 6.17 -29.65
C VAL A 140 -33.00 7.28 -30.27
N THR A 141 -32.41 8.21 -31.01
CA THR A 141 -33.19 9.26 -31.70
C THR A 141 -34.07 8.70 -32.83
N GLU A 142 -33.59 7.75 -33.61
CA GLU A 142 -34.38 7.09 -34.65
C GLU A 142 -35.50 6.24 -34.06
N LEU A 143 -35.20 5.46 -33.02
CA LEU A 143 -36.19 4.64 -32.34
C LEU A 143 -37.28 5.50 -31.68
N ASN A 144 -36.94 6.65 -31.11
CA ASN A 144 -37.93 7.59 -30.58
C ASN A 144 -38.83 8.20 -31.66
N LYS A 145 -38.28 8.50 -32.86
CA LYS A 145 -39.07 8.94 -34.01
C LYS A 145 -40.02 7.85 -34.49
N LEU A 146 -39.51 6.63 -34.67
CA LEU A 146 -40.31 5.47 -35.08
C LEU A 146 -41.40 5.12 -34.07
N ARG A 147 -41.10 5.19 -32.77
CA ARG A 147 -42.07 5.02 -31.69
C ARG A 147 -43.22 6.03 -31.77
N ASN A 148 -42.90 7.30 -31.97
CA ASN A 148 -43.90 8.37 -32.05
C ASN A 148 -44.78 8.25 -33.31
N VAL A 149 -44.22 7.74 -34.41
CA VAL A 149 -44.95 7.55 -35.67
C VAL A 149 -45.79 6.27 -35.67
N LEU A 150 -45.27 5.17 -35.15
CA LEU A 150 -45.90 3.84 -35.24
C LEU A 150 -46.72 3.47 -33.99
N GLY A 151 -46.64 4.24 -32.90
CA GLY A 151 -47.35 3.96 -31.65
C GLY A 151 -46.92 2.66 -30.95
N ILE A 152 -45.76 2.10 -31.34
CA ILE A 152 -45.27 0.80 -30.86
C ILE A 152 -44.68 0.96 -29.45
N LYS A 153 -45.11 0.13 -28.49
CA LYS A 153 -44.62 0.16 -27.09
C LYS A 153 -43.26 -0.53 -26.87
N GLN A 154 -42.85 -1.44 -27.76
CA GLN A 154 -41.63 -2.23 -27.59
C GLN A 154 -40.83 -2.27 -28.89
N ILE A 155 -39.56 -1.88 -28.78
CA ILE A 155 -38.58 -1.93 -29.86
C ILE A 155 -37.46 -2.82 -29.35
N ASP A 156 -37.20 -3.92 -30.07
CA ASP A 156 -36.09 -4.81 -29.76
C ASP A 156 -34.79 -4.29 -30.40
N PHE A 157 -33.76 -4.11 -29.58
CA PHE A 157 -32.44 -3.71 -30.05
C PHE A 157 -31.73 -4.89 -30.75
N PRO A 158 -30.91 -4.62 -31.78
CA PRO A 158 -30.03 -5.61 -32.37
C PRO A 158 -29.17 -6.36 -31.32
N LEU A 159 -28.98 -7.66 -31.53
CA LEU A 159 -28.30 -8.55 -30.58
C LEU A 159 -26.89 -8.07 -30.21
N TYR A 160 -26.15 -7.46 -31.14
CA TYR A 160 -24.78 -6.97 -30.91
C TYR A 160 -24.75 -5.78 -29.94
N ILE A 161 -25.70 -4.84 -30.05
CA ILE A 161 -25.83 -3.69 -29.14
C ILE A 161 -26.12 -4.18 -27.72
N ARG A 162 -26.95 -5.21 -27.60
CA ARG A 162 -27.28 -5.83 -26.32
C ARG A 162 -26.04 -6.45 -25.65
N SER A 163 -25.15 -7.09 -26.41
CA SER A 163 -23.91 -7.66 -25.88
C SER A 163 -22.91 -6.59 -25.42
N PHE A 164 -22.67 -5.55 -26.23
CA PHE A 164 -21.80 -4.44 -25.83
C PHE A 164 -22.32 -3.72 -24.59
N TYR A 165 -23.64 -3.51 -24.51
CA TYR A 165 -24.27 -2.89 -23.35
C TYR A 165 -24.11 -3.71 -22.06
N ILE A 166 -24.16 -5.04 -22.14
CA ILE A 166 -23.94 -5.91 -20.97
C ILE A 166 -22.49 -5.79 -20.49
N ILE A 167 -21.52 -5.83 -21.40
CA ILE A 167 -20.10 -5.68 -21.07
C ILE A 167 -19.87 -4.33 -20.37
N GLU A 168 -20.45 -3.26 -20.92
CA GLU A 168 -20.33 -1.91 -20.38
C GLU A 168 -20.93 -1.79 -18.97
N ILE A 169 -22.12 -2.34 -18.75
CA ILE A 169 -22.74 -2.39 -17.41
C ILE A 169 -21.84 -3.12 -16.40
N ILE A 170 -21.26 -4.26 -16.80
CA ILE A 170 -20.38 -5.05 -15.94
C ILE A 170 -19.14 -4.23 -15.58
N SER A 171 -18.49 -3.60 -16.56
CA SER A 171 -17.31 -2.77 -16.36
C SER A 171 -17.58 -1.58 -15.43
N ILE A 172 -18.68 -0.85 -15.67
CA ILE A 172 -19.10 0.27 -14.80
C ILE A 172 -19.39 -0.23 -13.38
N THR A 173 -20.01 -1.40 -13.23
CA THR A 173 -20.32 -1.98 -11.91
C THR A 173 -19.04 -2.31 -11.15
N ILE A 174 -18.04 -2.91 -11.81
CA ILE A 174 -16.75 -3.25 -11.19
C ILE A 174 -16.02 -1.99 -10.73
N VAL A 175 -15.89 -0.99 -11.60
CA VAL A 175 -15.24 0.30 -11.27
C VAL A 175 -15.99 1.02 -10.15
N SER A 176 -17.33 0.98 -10.18
CA SER A 176 -18.15 1.58 -9.14
C SER A 176 -17.93 0.91 -7.78
N ILE A 177 -17.86 -0.42 -7.73
CA ILE A 177 -17.57 -1.16 -6.49
C ILE A 177 -16.18 -0.79 -5.97
N GLU A 178 -15.17 -0.74 -6.83
CA GLU A 178 -13.81 -0.36 -6.45
C GLU A 178 -13.75 1.06 -5.87
N LEU A 179 -14.39 2.03 -6.53
CA LEU A 179 -14.45 3.42 -6.07
C LEU A 179 -15.16 3.52 -4.71
N ASN A 180 -16.27 2.81 -4.52
CA ASN A 180 -16.99 2.77 -3.25
C ASN A 180 -16.11 2.18 -2.13
N LEU A 181 -15.38 1.11 -2.40
CA LEU A 181 -14.47 0.51 -1.43
C LEU A 181 -13.33 1.47 -1.06
N ARG A 182 -12.75 2.18 -2.03
CA ARG A 182 -11.74 3.22 -1.76
C ARG A 182 -12.31 4.36 -0.90
N ILE A 183 -13.53 4.83 -1.17
CA ILE A 183 -14.18 5.88 -0.37
C ILE A 183 -14.44 5.42 1.07
N ILE A 184 -14.93 4.20 1.26
CA ILE A 184 -15.24 3.65 2.60
C ILE A 184 -13.97 3.42 3.41
N SER A 185 -12.90 2.96 2.75
CA SER A 185 -11.64 2.66 3.39
C SER A 185 -10.73 3.88 3.55
N ALA A 186 -11.05 5.01 2.91
CA ALA A 186 -10.22 6.20 2.98
C ALA A 186 -10.36 6.95 4.32
N PRO A 187 -9.24 7.55 4.80
CA PRO A 187 -9.21 8.33 6.02
C PRO A 187 -9.59 9.81 5.82
N LYS A 188 -9.33 10.40 4.64
CA LYS A 188 -9.60 11.81 4.31
C LYS A 188 -9.99 11.96 2.83
N LEU A 189 -11.10 12.64 2.57
CA LEU A 189 -11.66 12.88 1.23
C LEU A 189 -10.73 13.60 0.22
N PRO A 190 -10.01 14.70 0.57
CA PRO A 190 -9.22 15.45 -0.41
C PRO A 190 -7.99 14.68 -0.92
N LEU A 191 -7.54 13.70 -0.14
CA LEU A 191 -6.40 12.84 -0.46
C LEU A 191 -6.76 11.83 -1.56
N ILE A 192 -8.00 11.32 -1.53
CA ILE A 192 -8.57 10.47 -2.58
C ILE A 192 -8.67 11.24 -3.90
N LEU A 193 -9.11 12.50 -3.84
CA LEU A 193 -9.22 13.33 -5.04
C LEU A 193 -7.84 13.55 -5.66
N TYR A 194 -6.83 13.85 -4.85
CA TYR A 194 -5.45 13.99 -5.32
C TYR A 194 -4.91 12.70 -5.97
N ASP A 195 -5.22 11.52 -5.42
CA ASP A 195 -4.85 10.24 -6.06
C ASP A 195 -5.58 9.99 -7.37
N ILE A 196 -6.89 10.26 -7.41
CA ILE A 196 -7.69 10.09 -8.63
C ILE A 196 -7.18 11.04 -9.73
N PHE A 197 -6.85 12.29 -9.39
CA PHE A 197 -6.31 13.26 -10.33
C PHE A 197 -4.90 12.87 -10.81
N ASN A 198 -3.99 12.53 -9.91
CA ASN A 198 -2.65 12.05 -10.29
C ASN A 198 -2.69 10.77 -11.15
N PHE A 199 -3.71 9.93 -10.97
CA PHE A 199 -3.90 8.72 -11.74
C PHE A 199 -4.55 8.97 -13.12
N LEU A 200 -5.39 9.98 -13.24
CA LEU A 200 -5.98 10.42 -14.52
C LEU A 200 -5.01 11.25 -15.38
N ASP A 201 -4.04 11.91 -14.76
CA ASP A 201 -3.01 12.70 -15.43
C ASP A 201 -1.84 11.86 -16.00
N LEU A 202 -1.90 10.52 -15.92
CA LEU A 202 -0.88 9.59 -16.43
C LEU A 202 -1.22 9.01 -17.82
#